data_AF-A0A966HDP7-F1
#
_entry.id   AF-A0A966HDP7-F1
#
_cell.length_a   1.000
_cell.length_b   1.000
_cell.length_c   1.000
_cell.angle_alpha   90.00
_cell.angle_beta   90.00
_cell.angle_gamma   90.00
#
_symmetry.space_group_name_H-M   'P 1'
#
loop_
_entity.id
_entity.type
_entity.pdbx_description
1 polymer ?
#
loop_
_entity_poly.entity_id
_entity_poly.type
_entity_poly.pdbx_seq_one_letter_code
_entity_poly.pdbx_strand_id
1 'polypeptide(L)'
;MELAKIIGQGVEITYCDPAAMFVSAENARIEYDNAVASGIQEGIDILKKRSETLAEMAEAEQDRYNALLADNYYEFVSAEKPDDTDDMTAVDSFEAIDGRVHQKWIMTVNKRYYQDRIETLKAEIASSDYKLTKCAEASLLGLQLPYDVLLLHNEREAIREQIRECESKLLE
;
A
#
# COMPACT_ATOMS: atom_id res chain seq x y z
N MET A 1 1.65 10.94 -16.73
CA MET A 1 1.95 11.87 -15.62
C MET A 1 0.72 12.00 -14.74
N GLU A 2 0.85 11.62 -13.49
CA GLU A 2 -0.25 11.76 -12.53
C GLU A 2 -0.27 13.17 -11.97
N LEU A 3 -1.47 13.74 -11.81
CA LEU A 3 -1.71 15.05 -11.19
C LEU A 3 -2.60 14.85 -9.98
N ALA A 4 -2.39 15.64 -8.93
CA ALA A 4 -3.07 15.50 -7.66
C ALA A 4 -3.59 16.84 -7.12
N LYS A 5 -4.77 16.82 -6.50
CA LYS A 5 -5.37 17.96 -5.79
C LYS A 5 -5.73 17.55 -4.36
N ILE A 6 -5.36 18.36 -3.38
CA ILE A 6 -5.67 18.13 -1.97
C ILE A 6 -7.13 18.52 -1.70
N ILE A 7 -7.94 17.60 -1.16
CA ILE A 7 -9.35 17.82 -0.84
C ILE A 7 -9.64 17.34 0.59
N GLY A 8 -9.77 18.27 1.55
CA GLY A 8 -10.06 17.94 2.94
C GLY A 8 -8.95 17.09 3.58
N GLN A 9 -9.26 15.84 3.95
CA GLN A 9 -8.29 14.85 4.48
C GLN A 9 -7.73 13.87 3.42
N GLY A 10 -8.08 14.05 2.13
CA GLY A 10 -7.66 13.15 1.05
C GLY A 10 -7.04 13.86 -0.15
N VAL A 11 -6.63 13.07 -1.15
CA VAL A 11 -6.06 13.55 -2.41
C VAL A 11 -6.85 12.97 -3.58
N GLU A 12 -7.30 13.82 -4.51
CA GLU A 12 -7.86 13.39 -5.79
C GLU A 12 -6.75 13.29 -6.82
N ILE A 13 -6.55 12.10 -7.39
CA ILE A 13 -5.53 11.84 -8.42
C ILE A 13 -6.23 11.74 -9.78
N THR A 14 -5.69 12.45 -10.77
CA THR A 14 -6.11 12.37 -12.16
C THR A 14 -4.91 12.05 -13.06
N TYR A 15 -5.15 11.35 -14.15
CA TYR A 15 -4.11 10.91 -15.07
C TYR A 15 -4.10 11.77 -16.34
N CYS A 16 -2.92 12.24 -16.72
CA CYS A 16 -2.64 12.96 -17.96
C CYS A 16 -1.36 12.38 -18.57
N ASP A 17 -1.35 11.94 -19.81
CA ASP A 17 -0.17 11.25 -20.39
C ASP A 17 0.45 12.00 -21.57
N PRO A 18 1.39 12.93 -21.30
CA PRO A 18 2.12 13.58 -22.37
C PRO A 18 3.19 12.68 -23.01
N ALA A 19 3.76 11.70 -22.28
CA ALA A 19 4.98 11.01 -22.66
C ALA A 19 4.75 9.71 -23.45
N ALA A 20 3.61 9.03 -23.29
CA ALA A 20 3.26 7.86 -24.11
C ALA A 20 3.06 8.19 -25.59
N MET A 21 2.95 9.48 -25.97
CA MET A 21 2.93 9.89 -27.37
C MET A 21 4.31 10.16 -27.97
N PHE A 22 5.30 10.63 -27.19
CA PHE A 22 6.64 10.99 -27.72
C PHE A 22 7.48 9.77 -28.14
N VAL A 23 7.43 8.67 -27.38
CA VAL A 23 8.17 7.44 -27.72
C VAL A 23 7.55 6.72 -28.94
N SER A 24 6.24 6.91 -29.19
CA SER A 24 5.57 6.35 -30.37
C SER A 24 5.86 7.16 -31.65
N ALA A 25 6.05 8.47 -31.53
CA ALA A 25 6.33 9.35 -32.67
C ALA A 25 7.73 9.13 -33.27
N GLU A 26 8.73 8.85 -32.41
CA GLU A 26 10.10 8.59 -32.86
C GLU A 26 10.25 7.22 -33.54
N ASN A 27 9.53 6.20 -33.04
CA ASN A 27 9.45 4.89 -33.68
C ASN A 27 8.70 4.94 -35.04
N ALA A 28 7.63 5.74 -35.14
CA ALA A 28 6.89 5.94 -36.39
C ALA A 28 7.73 6.64 -37.47
N ARG A 29 8.64 7.53 -37.08
CA ARG A 29 9.58 8.19 -38.00
C ARG A 29 10.63 7.22 -38.57
N ILE A 30 11.07 6.23 -37.79
CA ILE A 30 11.99 5.17 -38.24
C ILE A 30 11.28 4.20 -39.21
N GLU A 31 10.01 3.88 -38.96
CA GLU A 31 9.20 3.07 -39.89
C GLU A 31 8.93 3.79 -41.22
N TYR A 32 8.73 5.11 -41.18
CA TYR A 32 8.60 5.96 -42.37
C TYR A 32 9.83 5.87 -43.28
N ASP A 33 11.05 5.96 -42.73
CA ASP A 33 12.29 5.88 -43.51
C ASP A 33 12.50 4.50 -44.17
N ASN A 34 12.10 3.41 -43.49
CA ASN A 34 12.12 2.04 -44.03
C ASN A 34 11.07 1.85 -45.13
N ALA A 35 9.92 2.49 -44.96
CA ALA A 35 8.85 2.58 -45.93
C ALA A 35 9.11 3.68 -46.98
N VAL A 36 10.35 4.06 -47.30
CA VAL A 36 10.67 4.81 -48.53
C VAL A 36 11.26 3.87 -49.62
N ALA A 37 11.62 2.63 -49.24
CA ALA A 37 12.30 1.67 -50.11
C ALA A 37 11.41 0.76 -51.00
N SER A 38 10.11 0.59 -50.75
CA SER A 38 9.24 -0.39 -51.45
C SER A 38 7.79 0.09 -51.74
N GLY A 39 7.57 0.95 -52.75
CA GLY A 39 6.23 1.29 -53.28
C GLY A 39 5.21 1.95 -52.32
N ILE A 40 5.53 3.08 -51.69
CA ILE A 40 4.90 3.50 -50.41
C ILE A 40 4.12 4.84 -50.44
N GLN A 41 3.64 5.35 -51.58
CA GLN A 41 3.02 6.69 -51.55
C GLN A 41 1.73 6.72 -50.71
N GLU A 42 0.86 5.72 -50.83
CA GLU A 42 -0.39 5.63 -50.06
C GLU A 42 -0.13 5.33 -48.57
N GLY A 43 0.90 4.52 -48.27
CA GLY A 43 1.35 4.30 -46.89
C GLY A 43 1.95 5.56 -46.25
N ILE A 44 2.71 6.35 -47.02
CA ILE A 44 3.26 7.64 -46.59
C ILE A 44 2.14 8.62 -46.23
N ASP A 45 1.09 8.70 -47.04
CA ASP A 45 -0.02 9.62 -46.81
C ASP A 45 -0.85 9.23 -45.57
N ILE A 46 -1.04 7.92 -45.34
CA ILE A 46 -1.66 7.39 -44.11
C ILE A 46 -0.81 7.71 -42.88
N LEU A 47 0.51 7.49 -42.95
CA LEU A 47 1.43 7.76 -41.84
C LEU A 47 1.53 9.26 -41.52
N LYS A 48 1.55 10.13 -42.54
CA LYS A 48 1.49 11.59 -42.35
C LYS A 48 0.22 12.01 -41.63
N LYS A 49 -0.94 11.57 -42.10
CA LYS A 49 -2.22 11.86 -41.44
C LYS A 49 -2.25 11.38 -39.99
N ARG A 50 -1.70 10.20 -39.71
CA ARG A 50 -1.58 9.69 -38.34
C ARG A 50 -0.66 10.55 -37.48
N SER A 51 0.48 10.99 -38.03
CA SER A 51 1.41 11.87 -37.33
C SER A 51 0.80 13.24 -37.00
N GLU A 52 -0.01 13.80 -37.89
CA GLU A 52 -0.75 15.05 -37.68
C GLU A 52 -1.80 14.87 -36.58
N THR A 53 -2.60 13.80 -36.64
CA THR A 53 -3.58 13.51 -35.57
C THR A 53 -2.92 13.26 -34.22
N LEU A 54 -1.74 12.65 -34.19
CA LEU A 54 -0.98 12.46 -32.94
C LEU A 54 -0.44 13.79 -32.40
N ALA A 55 -0.02 14.70 -33.27
CA ALA A 55 0.42 16.04 -32.88
C ALA A 55 -0.75 16.87 -32.30
N GLU A 56 -1.92 16.84 -32.94
CA GLU A 56 -3.13 17.49 -32.44
C GLU A 56 -3.56 16.94 -31.08
N MET A 57 -3.50 15.62 -30.90
CA MET A 57 -3.82 15.00 -29.61
C MET A 57 -2.79 15.36 -28.52
N ALA A 58 -1.51 15.48 -28.86
CA ALA A 58 -0.47 15.88 -27.92
C ALA A 58 -0.64 17.34 -27.47
N GLU A 59 -1.00 18.25 -28.40
CA GLU A 59 -1.31 19.65 -28.09
C GLU A 59 -2.54 19.75 -27.18
N ALA A 60 -3.63 19.04 -27.50
CA ALA A 60 -4.84 19.03 -26.69
C ALA A 60 -4.59 18.49 -25.25
N GLU A 61 -3.74 17.48 -25.10
CA GLU A 61 -3.38 16.94 -23.79
C GLU A 61 -2.46 17.90 -23.02
N GLN A 62 -1.59 18.64 -23.70
CA GLN A 62 -0.77 19.69 -23.09
C GLN A 62 -1.63 20.87 -22.59
N ASP A 63 -2.64 21.28 -23.35
CA ASP A 63 -3.59 22.31 -22.93
C ASP A 63 -4.40 21.87 -21.72
N ARG A 64 -4.82 20.59 -21.70
CA ARG A 64 -5.49 19.99 -20.55
C ARG A 64 -4.59 19.99 -19.30
N TYR A 65 -3.31 19.65 -19.45
CA TYR A 65 -2.33 19.73 -18.36
C TYR A 65 -2.20 21.15 -17.79
N ASN A 66 -2.07 22.15 -18.66
CA ASN A 66 -1.96 23.56 -18.26
C ASN A 66 -3.24 24.06 -17.56
N ALA A 67 -4.41 23.64 -18.04
CA ALA A 67 -5.69 23.98 -17.42
C ALA A 67 -5.83 23.39 -16.00
N LEU A 68 -5.33 22.16 -15.79
CA LEU A 68 -5.32 21.54 -14.46
C LEU A 68 -4.38 22.26 -13.49
N LEU A 69 -3.18 22.65 -13.94
CA LEU A 69 -2.27 23.46 -13.12
C LEU A 69 -2.91 24.81 -12.72
N ALA A 70 -3.66 25.43 -13.65
CA ALA A 70 -4.39 26.66 -13.37
C ALA A 70 -5.54 26.48 -12.35
N ASP A 71 -6.09 25.27 -12.23
CA ASP A 71 -7.11 24.89 -11.22
C ASP A 71 -6.51 24.32 -9.92
N ASN A 72 -5.25 24.68 -9.62
CA ASN A 72 -4.50 24.26 -8.44
C ASN A 72 -4.30 22.74 -8.30
N TYR A 73 -4.20 22.01 -9.42
CA TYR A 73 -3.61 20.68 -9.40
C TYR A 73 -2.09 20.79 -9.37
N TYR A 74 -1.44 19.82 -8.73
CA TYR A 74 0.00 19.72 -8.62
C TYR A 74 0.51 18.43 -9.26
N GLU A 75 1.77 18.41 -9.67
CA GLU A 75 2.42 17.20 -10.16
C GLU A 75 2.47 16.15 -9.05
N PHE A 76 2.01 14.93 -9.33
CA PHE A 76 2.04 13.83 -8.38
C PHE A 76 3.32 13.01 -8.57
N VAL A 77 4.01 12.77 -7.47
CA VAL A 77 5.21 11.94 -7.42
C VAL A 77 4.91 10.75 -6.51
N SER A 78 4.74 9.58 -7.11
CA SER A 78 4.53 8.33 -6.37
C SER A 78 5.84 7.78 -5.82
N ALA A 79 5.72 7.02 -4.72
CA ALA A 79 6.82 6.27 -4.13
C ALA A 79 6.47 4.78 -4.13
N GLU A 80 7.48 3.92 -4.27
CA GLU A 80 7.29 2.48 -4.19
C GLU A 80 6.74 2.09 -2.82
N LYS A 81 5.66 1.29 -2.82
CA LYS A 81 5.05 0.79 -1.59
C LYS A 81 6.01 -0.19 -0.93
N PRO A 82 6.41 0.02 0.34
CA PRO A 82 7.10 -1.00 1.11
C PRO A 82 6.24 -2.25 1.29
N ASP A 83 6.88 -3.41 1.44
CA ASP A 83 6.17 -4.61 1.82
C ASP A 83 5.58 -4.47 3.23
N ASP A 84 4.32 -4.89 3.38
CA ASP A 84 3.69 -5.01 4.68
C ASP A 84 4.38 -6.15 5.46
N THR A 85 4.57 -5.97 6.77
CA THR A 85 4.95 -7.06 7.67
C THR A 85 3.71 -7.53 8.45
N ASP A 86 3.83 -8.65 9.16
CA ASP A 86 2.73 -9.12 10.00
C ASP A 86 2.29 -8.04 11.00
N ASP A 87 3.24 -7.37 11.64
CA ASP A 87 3.03 -6.38 12.70
C ASP A 87 2.90 -4.92 12.23
N MET A 88 3.23 -4.61 10.97
CA MET A 88 3.20 -3.25 10.42
C MET A 88 2.54 -3.20 9.04
N THR A 89 1.73 -2.17 8.81
CA THR A 89 1.08 -1.89 7.53
C THR A 89 1.53 -0.54 7.00
N ALA A 90 1.88 -0.49 5.72
CA ALA A 90 2.21 0.73 5.02
C ALA A 90 0.93 1.53 4.73
N VAL A 91 0.82 2.71 5.34
CA VAL A 91 -0.28 3.65 5.13
C VAL A 91 0.20 4.80 4.25
N ASP A 92 -0.62 5.16 3.28
CA ASP A 92 -0.35 6.25 2.36
C ASP A 92 -0.43 7.61 3.08
N SER A 93 0.54 8.47 2.76
CA SER A 93 0.64 9.83 3.26
C SER A 93 1.08 10.74 2.13
N PHE A 94 0.67 12.00 2.16
CA PHE A 94 0.92 12.96 1.09
C PHE A 94 1.51 14.24 1.67
N GLU A 95 2.55 14.75 1.03
CA GLU A 95 3.18 16.02 1.40
C GLU A 95 3.37 16.89 0.17
N ALA A 96 2.97 18.16 0.28
CA ALA A 96 3.19 19.15 -0.77
C ALA A 96 4.59 19.77 -0.59
N ILE A 97 5.51 19.52 -1.52
CA ILE A 97 6.87 20.06 -1.52
C ILE A 97 7.09 20.72 -2.89
N ASP A 98 7.50 22.00 -2.90
CA ASP A 98 7.86 22.74 -4.11
C ASP A 98 6.80 22.71 -5.25
N GLY A 99 5.51 22.75 -4.90
CA GLY A 99 4.42 22.70 -5.89
C GLY A 99 4.21 21.30 -6.50
N ARG A 100 4.64 20.25 -5.79
CA ARG A 100 4.39 18.85 -6.15
C ARG A 100 3.80 18.11 -4.95
N VAL A 101 2.93 17.15 -5.20
CA VAL A 101 2.40 16.26 -4.18
C VAL A 101 3.23 14.98 -4.19
N HIS A 102 4.01 14.79 -3.14
CA HIS A 102 4.80 13.60 -2.94
C HIS A 102 4.01 12.59 -2.11
N GLN A 103 3.81 11.40 -2.67
CA GLN A 103 3.35 10.25 -1.90
C GLN A 103 4.49 9.72 -1.03
N LYS A 104 4.16 9.39 0.20
CA LYS A 104 5.03 8.75 1.18
C LYS A 104 4.29 7.58 1.82
N TRP A 105 5.06 6.64 2.33
CA TRP A 105 4.55 5.48 3.05
C TRP A 105 5.01 5.56 4.50
N ILE A 106 4.04 5.52 5.42
CA ILE A 106 4.31 5.48 6.86
C ILE A 106 3.97 4.07 7.33
N MET A 107 4.95 3.38 7.90
CA MET A 107 4.71 2.10 8.56
C MET A 107 3.97 2.35 9.87
N THR A 108 2.79 1.76 10.00
CA THR A 108 1.93 1.90 11.18
C THR A 108 1.59 0.53 11.73
N VAL A 109 1.25 0.46 13.01
CA VAL A 109 0.92 -0.81 13.67
C VAL A 109 -0.25 -1.50 12.98
N ASN A 110 -0.06 -2.78 12.62
CA ASN A 110 -1.12 -3.65 12.16
C ASN A 110 -1.97 -4.10 13.35
N LYS A 111 -3.04 -3.33 13.64
CA LYS A 111 -3.91 -3.61 14.78
C LYS A 111 -4.58 -4.98 14.72
N ARG A 112 -4.90 -5.47 13.53
CA ARG A 112 -5.54 -6.77 13.35
C ARG A 112 -4.61 -7.91 13.77
N TYR A 113 -3.34 -7.85 13.40
CA TYR A 113 -2.35 -8.84 13.81
C TYR A 113 -2.26 -8.98 15.32
N TYR A 114 -2.11 -7.86 16.04
CA TYR A 114 -2.03 -7.88 17.49
C TYR A 114 -3.34 -8.33 18.15
N GLN A 115 -4.50 -8.02 17.58
CA GLN A 115 -5.79 -8.53 18.05
C GLN A 115 -5.87 -10.06 17.91
N ASP A 116 -5.56 -10.59 16.72
CA ASP A 116 -5.58 -12.04 16.45
C ASP A 116 -4.57 -12.79 17.35
N ARG A 117 -3.40 -12.17 17.59
CA ARG A 117 -2.39 -12.70 18.51
C ARG A 117 -2.90 -12.75 19.96
N ILE A 118 -3.54 -11.67 20.43
CA ILE A 118 -4.15 -11.63 21.77
C ILE A 118 -5.23 -12.71 21.92
N GLU A 119 -6.08 -12.90 20.92
CA GLU A 119 -7.13 -13.94 20.94
C GLU A 119 -6.53 -15.35 21.04
N THR A 120 -5.47 -15.61 20.27
CA THR A 120 -4.73 -16.87 20.31
C THR A 120 -4.14 -17.13 21.70
N LEU A 121 -3.45 -16.14 22.28
CA LEU A 121 -2.85 -16.25 23.62
C LEU A 121 -3.92 -16.43 24.72
N LYS A 122 -5.07 -15.76 24.60
CA LYS A 122 -6.21 -15.96 25.51
C LYS A 122 -6.77 -17.39 25.41
N ALA A 123 -6.85 -17.94 24.20
CA ALA A 123 -7.26 -19.33 23.98
C ALA A 123 -6.26 -20.33 24.58
N GLU A 124 -4.95 -20.07 24.49
CA GLU A 124 -3.91 -20.89 25.13
C GLU A 124 -4.07 -20.91 26.66
N ILE A 125 -4.28 -19.75 27.29
CA ILE A 125 -4.57 -19.67 28.74
C ILE A 125 -5.81 -20.51 29.07
N ALA A 126 -6.91 -20.29 28.35
CA ALA A 126 -8.17 -21.01 28.58
C ALA A 126 -8.01 -22.54 28.43
N SER A 127 -7.21 -22.99 27.46
CA SER A 127 -6.94 -24.41 27.23
C SER A 127 -6.26 -25.10 28.42
N SER A 128 -5.56 -24.33 29.27
CA SER A 128 -4.87 -24.86 30.46
C SER A 128 -5.67 -24.72 31.76
N ASP A 129 -6.83 -24.05 31.75
CA ASP A 129 -7.64 -23.80 32.95
C ASP A 129 -8.08 -25.09 33.66
N TYR A 130 -8.37 -26.15 32.90
CA TYR A 130 -8.77 -27.44 33.50
C TYR A 130 -7.68 -28.02 34.41
N LYS A 131 -6.39 -27.75 34.13
CA LYS A 131 -5.27 -28.22 34.96
C LYS A 131 -5.27 -27.52 36.31
N LEU A 132 -5.56 -26.21 36.34
CA LEU A 132 -5.75 -25.45 37.57
C LEU A 132 -6.97 -25.95 38.35
N THR A 133 -8.11 -26.14 37.68
CA THR A 133 -9.32 -26.69 38.30
C THR A 133 -9.05 -28.04 38.96
N LYS A 134 -8.33 -28.94 38.29
CA LYS A 134 -7.94 -30.25 38.84
C LYS A 134 -7.03 -30.14 40.05
N CYS A 135 -6.08 -29.21 40.05
CA CYS A 135 -5.23 -28.96 41.21
C CYS A 135 -6.01 -28.37 42.39
N ALA A 136 -6.93 -27.44 42.13
CA ALA A 136 -7.80 -26.86 43.15
C ALA A 136 -8.70 -27.91 43.81
N GLU A 137 -9.35 -28.77 43.00
CA GLU A 137 -10.15 -29.91 43.48
C GLU A 137 -9.32 -30.83 44.38
N ALA A 138 -8.13 -31.25 43.92
CA ALA A 138 -7.25 -32.14 44.67
C ALA A 138 -6.81 -31.49 45.99
N SER A 139 -6.43 -30.21 45.97
CA SER A 139 -6.02 -29.46 47.16
C SER A 139 -7.13 -29.39 48.21
N LEU A 140 -8.38 -29.15 47.80
CA LEU A 140 -9.52 -29.04 48.72
C LEU A 140 -9.86 -30.38 49.37
N LEU A 141 -9.62 -31.49 48.66
CA LEU A 141 -9.85 -32.85 49.14
C LEU A 141 -8.65 -33.44 49.89
N GLY A 142 -7.54 -32.71 50.02
CA GLY A 142 -6.30 -33.20 50.61
C GLY A 142 -5.63 -34.32 49.79
N LEU A 143 -5.92 -34.37 48.48
CA LEU A 143 -5.34 -35.32 47.54
C LEU A 143 -4.02 -34.80 46.98
N GLN A 144 -3.20 -35.71 46.44
CA GLN A 144 -2.00 -35.35 45.70
C GLN A 144 -2.36 -34.49 44.48
N LEU A 145 -1.61 -33.41 44.28
CA LEU A 145 -1.80 -32.52 43.13
C LEU A 145 -1.42 -33.25 41.82
N PRO A 146 -2.32 -33.30 40.82
CA PRO A 146 -2.07 -34.02 39.57
C PRO A 146 -1.13 -33.28 38.61
N TYR A 147 -0.89 -31.98 38.82
CA TYR A 147 0.03 -31.16 38.03
C TYR A 147 0.89 -30.29 38.94
N ASP A 148 2.04 -29.82 38.43
CA ASP A 148 2.85 -28.81 39.09
C ASP A 148 2.21 -27.42 38.92
N VAL A 149 1.66 -26.90 40.00
CA VAL A 149 0.96 -25.61 40.03
C VAL A 149 1.94 -24.44 39.83
N LEU A 150 3.18 -24.54 40.32
CA LEU A 150 4.16 -23.47 40.19
C LEU A 150 4.63 -23.34 38.75
N LEU A 151 4.93 -24.47 38.10
CA LEU A 151 5.26 -24.50 36.68
C LEU A 151 4.11 -23.93 35.83
N LEU A 152 2.89 -24.41 36.07
CA LEU A 152 1.71 -23.95 35.34
C LEU A 152 1.43 -22.47 35.53
N HIS A 153 1.65 -21.94 36.74
CA HIS A 153 1.53 -20.51 37.01
C HIS A 153 2.56 -19.71 36.19
N ASN A 154 3.83 -20.11 36.21
CA ASN A 154 4.88 -19.42 35.48
C ASN A 154 4.64 -19.41 33.97
N GLU A 155 4.22 -20.54 33.39
CA GLU A 155 3.85 -20.61 31.96
C GLU A 155 2.73 -19.62 31.62
N ARG A 156 1.70 -19.55 32.47
CA ARG A 156 0.57 -18.63 32.26
C ARG A 156 0.94 -17.18 32.47
N GLU A 157 1.83 -16.85 33.40
CA GLU A 157 2.33 -15.49 33.57
C GLU A 157 3.15 -15.03 32.34
N ALA A 158 3.95 -15.91 31.75
CA ALA A 158 4.67 -15.62 30.51
C ALA A 158 3.71 -15.30 29.35
N ILE A 159 2.59 -16.03 29.23
CA ILE A 159 1.56 -15.75 28.21
C ILE A 159 0.86 -14.41 28.50
N ARG A 160 0.57 -14.10 29.77
CA ARG A 160 -0.02 -12.81 30.16
C ARG A 160 0.90 -11.62 29.87
N GLU A 161 2.22 -11.79 30.02
CA GLU A 161 3.19 -10.76 29.62
C GLU A 161 3.12 -10.51 28.11
N GLN A 162 3.08 -11.57 27.29
CA GLN A 162 2.92 -11.42 25.83
C GLN A 162 1.61 -10.71 25.45
N ILE A 163 0.51 -10.97 26.17
CA ILE A 163 -0.74 -10.24 25.97
C ILE A 163 -0.55 -8.75 26.29
N ARG A 164 0.09 -8.41 27.41
CA ARG A 164 0.36 -7.01 27.79
C ARG A 164 1.23 -6.29 26.77
N GLU A 165 2.24 -6.95 26.23
CA GLU A 165 3.08 -6.41 25.15
C GLU A 165 2.24 -6.10 23.90
N CYS A 166 1.39 -7.04 23.47
CA CYS A 166 0.48 -6.84 22.33
C CYS A 166 -0.53 -5.70 22.59
N GLU A 167 -1.10 -5.62 23.80
CA GLU A 167 -2.02 -4.54 24.19
C GLU A 167 -1.33 -3.17 24.19
N SER A 168 -0.06 -3.10 24.59
CA SER A 168 0.75 -1.87 24.49
C SER A 168 0.90 -1.42 23.04
N LYS A 169 1.09 -2.36 22.09
CA LYS A 169 1.20 -2.04 20.66
C LYS A 169 -0.09 -1.51 20.05
N LEU A 170 -1.24 -1.89 20.58
CA LEU A 170 -2.54 -1.35 20.13
C LEU A 170 -2.82 0.08 20.61
N LEU A 171 -2.10 0.54 21.63
CA LEU A 171 -2.25 1.87 22.23
C LEU A 171 -1.24 2.90 21.69
N GLU A 172 -0.18 2.45 21.01
CA GLU A 172 0.73 3.28 20.20
C GLU A 172 0.01 3.86 18.97
#